data_AF-A0A1I0M5M7-F1
#
_entry.id   AF-A0A1I0M5M7-F1
#
_cell.length_a   1.000
_cell.length_b   1.000
_cell.length_c   1.000
_cell.angle_alpha   90.00
_cell.angle_beta   90.00
_cell.angle_gamma   90.00
#
_symmetry.space_group_name_H-M   'P 1'
#
loop_
_entity.id
_entity.type
_entity.pdbx_description
1 polymer ?
#
loop_
_entity_poly.entity_id
_entity_poly.type
_entity_poly.pdbx_seq_one_letter_code
_entity_poly.pdbx_strand_id
1 'polypeptide(L)'
;TLAEDCYNNMFAGCESLTTAPKLPAETLANGCYYGMFQDCINLTAAPKLPATTLAEECYSGMFWGCKNLTTAPELPAKTLAESCYYWMFYGCKKLSSVTCKATNLSAGWCLNGWLEDAGTDESVTTKTIYINSAYSDYIAAMNSNLEGTADDDQINTNVPWKKGINGIPAGWTIAAAAAE
;
A
#
# COMPACT_ATOMS: atom_id res chain seq x y z
N THR A 1 3.50 -21.96 3.32
CA THR A 1 4.49 -20.89 3.58
C THR A 1 5.57 -20.97 2.52
N LEU A 2 5.98 -19.83 1.97
CA LEU A 2 7.09 -19.76 1.01
C LEU A 2 8.45 -19.89 1.73
N ALA A 3 9.52 -20.09 0.96
CA ALA A 3 10.88 -19.89 1.46
C ALA A 3 11.21 -18.38 1.53
N GLU A 4 12.20 -18.02 2.33
CA GLU A 4 12.78 -16.68 2.33
C GLU A 4 13.23 -16.31 0.90
N ASP A 5 13.00 -15.05 0.50
CA ASP A 5 13.36 -14.51 -0.82
C ASP A 5 12.87 -15.28 -2.05
N CYS A 6 11.88 -16.19 -1.90
CA CYS A 6 11.48 -17.16 -2.93
C CYS A 6 11.22 -16.55 -4.33
N TYR A 7 10.63 -15.36 -4.40
CA TYR A 7 10.30 -14.65 -5.64
C TYR A 7 10.86 -13.21 -5.66
N ASN A 8 11.91 -12.98 -4.89
CA ASN A 8 12.58 -11.69 -4.81
C ASN A 8 12.98 -11.22 -6.23
N ASN A 9 12.50 -10.04 -6.63
CA ASN A 9 12.72 -9.38 -7.92
C ASN A 9 12.38 -10.21 -9.18
N MET A 10 11.54 -11.25 -9.06
CA MET A 10 11.33 -12.23 -10.15
C MET A 10 10.94 -11.62 -11.51
N PHE A 11 10.12 -10.57 -11.53
CA PHE A 11 9.69 -9.86 -12.73
C PHE A 11 10.17 -8.40 -12.78
N ALA A 12 11.16 -8.03 -11.97
CA ALA A 12 11.65 -6.65 -11.92
C ALA A 12 12.13 -6.17 -13.31
N GLY A 13 11.71 -4.97 -13.73
CA GLY A 13 12.01 -4.36 -15.02
C GLY A 13 11.30 -5.00 -16.21
N CYS A 14 10.33 -5.90 -16.01
CA CYS A 14 9.62 -6.55 -17.11
C CYS A 14 8.61 -5.60 -17.77
N GLU A 15 9.08 -4.80 -18.73
CA GLU A 15 8.25 -3.84 -19.45
C GLU A 15 7.16 -4.49 -20.31
N SER A 16 7.28 -5.77 -20.67
CA SER A 16 6.24 -6.48 -21.43
C SER A 16 5.11 -7.04 -20.56
N LEU A 17 5.25 -7.02 -19.24
CA LEU A 17 4.26 -7.59 -18.33
C LEU A 17 3.08 -6.61 -18.15
N THR A 18 1.96 -6.90 -18.81
CA THR A 18 0.72 -6.11 -18.66
C THR A 18 -0.22 -6.66 -17.59
N THR A 19 -0.05 -7.93 -17.21
CA THR A 19 -0.89 -8.62 -16.23
C THR A 19 -0.03 -9.54 -15.38
N ALA A 20 -0.16 -9.43 -14.06
CA ALA A 20 0.60 -10.25 -13.12
C ALA A 20 0.06 -11.69 -13.01
N PRO A 21 0.92 -12.68 -12.74
CA PRO A 21 0.48 -14.03 -12.40
C PRO A 21 -0.24 -14.07 -11.05
N LYS A 22 -1.11 -15.07 -10.85
CA LYS A 22 -1.77 -15.31 -9.56
C LYS A 22 -0.74 -15.68 -8.48
N LEU A 23 -0.83 -15.05 -7.30
CA LEU A 23 0.00 -15.36 -6.13
C LEU A 23 -0.84 -16.09 -5.06
N PRO A 24 -0.60 -17.39 -4.82
CA PRO A 24 -1.46 -18.19 -3.94
C PRO A 24 -1.06 -18.19 -2.46
N ALA A 25 0.07 -17.56 -2.10
CA ALA A 25 0.60 -17.66 -0.75
C ALA A 25 -0.24 -16.89 0.28
N GLU A 26 -0.83 -17.62 1.24
CA GLU A 26 -1.59 -17.05 2.37
C GLU A 26 -0.72 -16.79 3.61
N THR A 27 0.47 -17.39 3.65
CA THR A 27 1.50 -17.17 4.67
C THR A 27 2.82 -16.89 3.99
N LEU A 28 3.41 -15.75 4.31
CA LEU A 28 4.62 -15.24 3.69
C LEU A 28 5.85 -15.54 4.54
N ALA A 29 7.00 -15.50 3.89
CA ALA A 29 8.31 -15.55 4.53
C ALA A 29 9.04 -14.23 4.26
N ASN A 30 10.15 -14.01 4.96
CA ASN A 30 10.94 -12.78 4.83
C ASN A 30 11.34 -12.55 3.37
N GLY A 31 11.13 -11.33 2.88
CA GLY A 31 11.50 -10.90 1.52
C GLY A 31 10.86 -11.69 0.37
N CYS A 32 9.89 -12.58 0.62
CA CYS A 32 9.50 -13.59 -0.36
C CYS A 32 8.93 -13.05 -1.67
N TYR A 33 8.39 -11.82 -1.69
CA TYR A 33 7.96 -11.09 -2.89
C TYR A 33 8.58 -9.69 -2.97
N TYR A 34 9.73 -9.47 -2.32
CA TYR A 34 10.47 -8.22 -2.39
C TYR A 34 10.69 -7.81 -3.86
N GLY A 35 10.32 -6.58 -4.24
CA GLY A 35 10.55 -6.04 -5.57
C GLY A 35 9.98 -6.86 -6.73
N MET A 36 9.06 -7.81 -6.49
CA MET A 36 8.69 -8.83 -7.48
C MET A 36 8.27 -8.23 -8.84
N PHE A 37 7.56 -7.10 -8.84
CA PHE A 37 7.12 -6.39 -10.04
C PHE A 37 7.70 -4.98 -10.14
N GLN A 38 8.82 -4.71 -9.47
CA GLN A 38 9.47 -3.41 -9.55
C GLN A 38 9.70 -3.01 -11.02
N ASP A 39 9.46 -1.76 -11.37
CA ASP A 39 9.66 -1.15 -12.68
C ASP A 39 8.95 -1.89 -13.84
N CYS A 40 7.89 -2.68 -13.55
CA CYS A 40 6.97 -3.20 -14.56
C CYS A 40 6.07 -2.08 -15.09
N ILE A 41 6.62 -1.17 -15.89
CA ILE A 41 5.97 0.10 -16.26
C ILE A 41 4.63 -0.06 -17.01
N ASN A 42 4.39 -1.20 -17.66
CA ASN A 42 3.17 -1.48 -18.41
C ASN A 42 2.17 -2.37 -17.65
N LEU A 43 2.46 -2.75 -16.40
CA LEU A 43 1.53 -3.49 -15.57
C LEU A 43 0.34 -2.60 -15.22
N THR A 44 -0.87 -2.97 -15.67
CA THR A 44 -2.08 -2.19 -15.43
C THR A 44 -2.93 -2.73 -14.29
N ALA A 45 -2.77 -4.01 -13.96
CA ALA A 45 -3.52 -4.70 -12.90
C ALA A 45 -2.59 -5.54 -12.02
N ALA A 46 -2.63 -5.28 -10.71
CA ALA A 46 -1.91 -6.06 -9.72
C ALA A 46 -2.58 -7.43 -9.46
N PRO A 47 -1.81 -8.45 -9.05
CA PRO A 47 -2.37 -9.73 -8.64
C PRO A 47 -3.03 -9.61 -7.27
N LYS A 48 -4.01 -10.49 -6.97
CA LYS A 48 -4.55 -10.59 -5.60
C LYS A 48 -3.44 -10.98 -4.62
N LEU A 49 -3.40 -10.32 -3.46
CA LEU A 49 -2.52 -10.64 -2.33
C LEU A 49 -3.35 -11.20 -1.16
N PRO A 50 -3.52 -12.54 -1.05
CA PRO A 50 -4.44 -13.13 -0.07
C PRO A 50 -3.88 -13.20 1.36
N ALA A 51 -2.59 -12.96 1.55
CA ALA A 51 -1.94 -13.13 2.84
C ALA A 51 -2.46 -12.17 3.91
N THR A 52 -2.93 -12.74 5.03
CA THR A 52 -3.34 -11.99 6.23
C THR A 52 -2.26 -11.96 7.30
N THR A 53 -1.25 -12.84 7.18
CA THR A 53 -0.06 -12.88 8.02
C THR A 53 1.15 -12.49 7.19
N LEU A 54 1.73 -11.33 7.51
CA LEU A 54 2.89 -10.76 6.84
C LEU A 54 4.18 -11.13 7.57
N ALA A 55 5.25 -11.17 6.81
CA ALA A 55 6.62 -11.31 7.30
C ALA A 55 7.42 -10.04 6.98
N GLU A 56 8.61 -9.93 7.53
CA GLU A 56 9.51 -8.80 7.29
C GLU A 56 9.77 -8.62 5.79
N GLU A 57 9.65 -7.39 5.29
CA GLU A 57 9.90 -7.01 3.89
C GLU A 57 9.17 -7.83 2.81
N CYS A 58 8.18 -8.64 3.20
CA CYS A 58 7.61 -9.65 2.30
C CYS A 58 7.01 -9.09 1.00
N TYR A 59 6.57 -7.82 1.00
CA TYR A 59 6.09 -7.08 -0.17
C TYR A 59 6.81 -5.74 -0.36
N SER A 60 7.97 -5.55 0.26
CA SER A 60 8.76 -4.32 0.13
C SER A 60 9.08 -4.05 -1.34
N GLY A 61 8.83 -2.82 -1.80
CA GLY A 61 9.06 -2.39 -3.18
C GLY A 61 8.30 -3.18 -4.26
N MET A 62 7.32 -4.02 -3.91
CA MET A 62 6.76 -5.01 -4.83
C MET A 62 6.25 -4.41 -6.15
N PHE A 63 5.69 -3.20 -6.14
CA PHE A 63 5.20 -2.48 -7.33
C PHE A 63 5.91 -1.14 -7.54
N TRP A 64 7.08 -0.91 -6.93
CA TRP A 64 7.85 0.32 -7.13
C TRP A 64 7.96 0.62 -8.62
N GLY A 65 7.61 1.84 -9.06
CA GLY A 65 7.79 2.26 -10.45
C GLY A 65 6.81 1.64 -11.45
N CYS A 66 5.76 0.93 -11.02
CA CYS A 66 4.67 0.47 -11.89
C CYS A 66 3.80 1.65 -12.37
N LYS A 67 4.32 2.44 -13.32
CA LYS A 67 3.74 3.73 -13.75
C LYS A 67 2.29 3.65 -14.25
N ASN A 68 1.91 2.54 -14.89
CA ASN A 68 0.57 2.36 -15.44
C ASN A 68 -0.41 1.58 -14.53
N LEU A 69 -0.01 1.21 -13.31
CA LEU A 69 -0.90 0.54 -12.37
C LEU A 69 -1.95 1.52 -11.87
N THR A 70 -3.23 1.26 -12.17
CA THR A 70 -4.34 2.16 -11.81
C THR A 70 -4.96 1.83 -10.45
N THR A 71 -4.95 0.55 -10.08
CA THR A 71 -5.57 0.06 -8.85
C THR A 71 -4.64 -0.92 -8.15
N ALA A 72 -4.35 -0.65 -6.88
CA ALA A 72 -3.56 -1.53 -6.04
C ALA A 72 -4.34 -2.81 -5.70
N PRO A 73 -3.66 -3.91 -5.37
CA PRO A 73 -4.34 -5.06 -4.80
C PRO A 73 -4.86 -4.70 -3.40
N GLU A 74 -5.90 -5.40 -2.95
CA GLU A 74 -6.31 -5.32 -1.56
C GLU A 74 -5.20 -5.85 -0.65
N LEU A 75 -4.96 -5.14 0.47
CA LEU A 75 -4.02 -5.51 1.52
C LEU A 75 -4.80 -5.93 2.77
N PRO A 76 -5.07 -7.24 2.96
CA PRO A 76 -6.02 -7.72 3.97
C PRO A 76 -5.44 -7.89 5.38
N ALA A 77 -4.13 -7.76 5.55
CA ALA A 77 -3.47 -7.94 6.84
C ALA A 77 -3.92 -6.88 7.86
N LYS A 78 -4.28 -7.34 9.06
CA LYS A 78 -4.69 -6.45 10.18
C LYS A 78 -3.49 -5.90 10.96
N THR A 79 -2.39 -6.66 10.99
CA THR A 79 -1.15 -6.30 11.66
C THR A 79 -0.02 -6.28 10.65
N LEU A 80 0.66 -5.13 10.54
CA LEU A 80 1.81 -4.99 9.67
C LEU A 80 3.08 -5.52 10.34
N ALA A 81 3.98 -6.04 9.52
CA ALA A 81 5.33 -6.44 9.92
C ALA A 81 6.33 -5.33 9.55
N GLU A 82 7.56 -5.46 10.06
CA GLU A 82 8.63 -4.50 9.75
C GLU A 82 8.86 -4.40 8.24
N SER A 83 8.85 -3.17 7.73
CA SER A 83 9.08 -2.84 6.31
C SER A 83 8.20 -3.60 5.30
N CYS A 84 7.08 -4.22 5.72
CA CYS A 84 6.37 -5.17 4.87
C CYS A 84 5.77 -4.52 3.61
N TYR A 85 5.42 -3.24 3.66
CA TYR A 85 4.97 -2.44 2.52
C TYR A 85 5.87 -1.22 2.26
N TYR A 86 7.13 -1.27 2.71
CA TYR A 86 8.13 -0.24 2.47
C TYR A 86 8.22 0.07 0.96
N TRP A 87 7.98 1.32 0.57
CA TRP A 87 8.03 1.79 -0.83
C TRP A 87 7.19 0.98 -1.85
N MET A 88 6.19 0.23 -1.37
CA MET A 88 5.48 -0.77 -2.16
C MET A 88 4.90 -0.23 -3.48
N PHE A 89 4.35 0.99 -3.48
CA PHE A 89 3.78 1.65 -4.65
C PHE A 89 4.47 2.98 -4.98
N TYR A 90 5.72 3.15 -4.57
CA TYR A 90 6.46 4.36 -4.88
C TYR A 90 6.49 4.61 -6.39
N GLY A 91 6.16 5.83 -6.83
CA GLY A 91 6.20 6.20 -8.24
C GLY A 91 5.15 5.51 -9.13
N CYS A 92 4.12 4.87 -8.56
CA CYS A 92 2.96 4.37 -9.30
C CYS A 92 2.08 5.54 -9.78
N LYS A 93 2.50 6.20 -10.85
CA LYS A 93 1.96 7.51 -11.28
C LYS A 93 0.46 7.51 -11.55
N LYS A 94 -0.10 6.42 -12.08
CA LYS A 94 -1.54 6.30 -12.38
C LYS A 94 -2.39 5.68 -11.27
N LEU A 95 -1.79 5.38 -10.12
CA LEU A 95 -2.51 4.75 -9.02
C LEU A 95 -3.48 5.73 -8.37
N SER A 96 -4.78 5.42 -8.42
CA SER A 96 -5.83 6.28 -7.87
C SER A 96 -6.40 5.77 -6.54
N SER A 97 -6.20 4.49 -6.21
CA SER A 97 -6.79 3.90 -5.01
C SER A 97 -6.01 2.73 -4.44
N VAL A 98 -6.01 2.64 -3.11
CA VAL A 98 -5.49 1.49 -2.33
C VAL A 98 -6.48 1.10 -1.24
N THR A 99 -6.68 -0.20 -1.05
CA THR A 99 -7.44 -0.72 0.11
C THR A 99 -6.47 -1.39 1.08
N CYS A 100 -6.35 -0.84 2.30
CA CYS A 100 -5.49 -1.40 3.35
C CYS A 100 -6.29 -1.58 4.65
N LYS A 101 -6.47 -2.84 5.06
CA LYS A 101 -7.32 -3.21 6.20
C LYS A 101 -6.59 -3.19 7.55
N ALA A 102 -5.35 -2.73 7.57
CA ALA A 102 -4.51 -2.69 8.75
C ALA A 102 -5.13 -1.85 9.88
N THR A 103 -5.12 -2.43 11.08
CA THR A 103 -5.54 -1.82 12.35
C THR A 103 -4.36 -1.67 13.32
N ASN A 104 -3.23 -2.32 13.03
CA ASN A 104 -1.96 -2.16 13.74
C ASN A 104 -0.83 -1.87 12.74
N LEU A 105 -0.30 -0.66 12.82
CA LEU A 105 0.78 -0.13 11.99
C LEU A 105 2.01 0.25 12.85
N SER A 106 2.16 -0.34 14.04
CA SER A 106 3.23 0.03 14.98
C SER A 106 4.62 -0.49 14.58
N ALA A 107 4.69 -1.39 13.59
CA ALA A 107 5.95 -1.95 13.12
C ALA A 107 6.81 -0.89 12.42
N GLY A 108 8.13 -0.98 12.62
CA GLY A 108 9.09 -0.05 12.02
C GLY A 108 8.97 -0.02 10.50
N TRP A 109 8.98 1.19 9.94
CA TRP A 109 9.05 1.44 8.49
C TRP A 109 7.96 0.76 7.63
N CYS A 110 6.91 0.21 8.25
CA CYS A 110 5.96 -0.69 7.59
C CYS A 110 5.25 -0.05 6.38
N LEU A 111 5.05 1.27 6.39
CA LEU A 111 4.49 2.06 5.29
C LEU A 111 5.42 3.20 4.82
N ASN A 112 6.70 3.22 5.20
CA ASN A 112 7.57 4.33 4.81
C ASN A 112 7.67 4.43 3.27
N GLY A 113 7.34 5.60 2.72
CA GLY A 113 7.39 5.88 1.29
C GLY A 113 6.39 5.07 0.45
N TRP A 114 5.47 4.31 1.06
CA TRP A 114 4.67 3.29 0.35
C TRP A 114 3.81 3.85 -0.79
N LEU A 115 3.45 5.13 -0.74
CA LEU A 115 2.66 5.86 -1.73
C LEU A 115 3.30 7.19 -2.15
N GLU A 116 4.58 7.38 -1.86
CA GLU A 116 5.29 8.57 -2.33
C GLU A 116 5.36 8.58 -3.88
N ASP A 117 5.14 9.74 -4.49
CA ASP A 117 4.99 9.94 -5.94
C ASP A 117 3.88 9.13 -6.64
N ALA A 118 2.98 8.47 -5.90
CA ALA A 118 1.85 7.74 -6.45
C ALA A 118 0.67 8.67 -6.84
N GLY A 119 0.00 8.35 -7.94
CA GLY A 119 -1.17 9.12 -8.42
C GLY A 119 -0.84 10.56 -8.81
N THR A 120 0.35 10.78 -9.36
CA THR A 120 0.88 12.06 -9.86
C THR A 120 0.59 12.31 -11.34
N ASP A 121 0.10 11.31 -12.06
CA ASP A 121 -0.34 11.44 -13.45
C ASP A 121 -1.58 12.34 -13.56
N GLU A 122 -1.63 13.17 -14.59
CA GLU A 122 -2.72 14.14 -14.82
C GLU A 122 -4.10 13.49 -14.98
N SER A 123 -4.15 12.21 -15.38
CA SER A 123 -5.40 11.46 -15.47
C SER A 123 -5.99 11.08 -14.10
N VAL A 124 -5.19 11.14 -13.03
CA VAL A 124 -5.63 10.81 -11.68
C VAL A 124 -6.26 12.04 -11.01
N THR A 125 -7.58 12.16 -11.15
CA THR A 125 -8.34 13.29 -10.59
C THR A 125 -8.63 13.13 -9.10
N THR A 126 -8.61 11.91 -8.57
CA THR A 126 -8.85 11.60 -7.16
C THR A 126 -7.90 10.51 -6.67
N LYS A 127 -7.49 10.63 -5.41
CA LYS A 127 -6.66 9.65 -4.72
C LYS A 127 -7.30 9.26 -3.39
N THR A 128 -7.58 7.97 -3.20
CA THR A 128 -8.29 7.49 -2.01
C THR A 128 -7.66 6.24 -1.42
N ILE A 129 -7.44 6.26 -0.11
CA ILE A 129 -7.08 5.09 0.68
C ILE A 129 -8.34 4.58 1.38
N TYR A 130 -8.75 3.37 1.07
CA TYR A 130 -9.83 2.68 1.76
C TYR A 130 -9.27 1.95 2.98
N ILE A 131 -9.68 2.35 4.17
CA ILE A 131 -9.24 1.75 5.44
C ILE A 131 -10.38 0.98 6.10
N ASN A 132 -10.05 0.24 7.16
CA ASN A 132 -11.02 -0.55 7.91
C ASN A 132 -12.22 0.32 8.38
N SER A 133 -13.45 -0.15 8.14
CA SER A 133 -14.70 0.57 8.47
C SER A 133 -14.90 0.80 9.97
N ALA A 134 -14.18 0.07 10.82
CA ALA A 134 -14.12 0.32 12.26
C ALA A 134 -13.61 1.73 12.62
N TYR A 135 -12.98 2.45 11.69
CA TYR A 135 -12.46 3.81 11.87
C TYR A 135 -13.38 4.90 11.29
N SER A 136 -14.69 4.67 11.19
CA SER A 136 -15.64 5.60 10.56
C SER A 136 -15.60 7.03 11.14
N ASP A 137 -15.54 7.18 12.48
CA ASP A 137 -15.45 8.49 13.12
C ASP A 137 -14.13 9.21 12.81
N TYR A 138 -13.04 8.45 12.76
CA TYR A 138 -11.73 8.96 12.38
C TYR A 138 -11.69 9.41 10.91
N ILE A 139 -12.32 8.65 10.00
CA ILE A 139 -12.43 9.01 8.58
C ILE A 139 -13.10 10.38 8.44
N ALA A 140 -14.20 10.60 9.15
CA ALA A 140 -14.91 11.88 9.13
C ALA A 140 -14.03 13.03 9.64
N ALA A 141 -13.39 12.85 10.79
CA ALA A 141 -12.51 13.87 11.39
C ALA A 141 -11.29 14.19 10.52
N MET A 142 -10.69 13.20 9.88
CA MET A 142 -9.50 13.38 9.06
C MET A 142 -9.80 14.10 7.74
N ASN A 143 -10.92 13.76 7.10
CA ASN A 143 -11.35 14.40 5.86
C ASN A 143 -11.92 15.80 6.08
N SER A 144 -12.50 16.11 7.24
CA SER A 144 -13.01 17.46 7.54
C SER A 144 -11.90 18.48 7.77
N ASN A 145 -10.70 18.04 8.13
CA ASN A 145 -9.51 18.88 8.32
C ASN A 145 -8.81 19.18 6.98
N LEU A 146 -9.64 19.53 5.97
CA LEU A 146 -9.26 20.01 4.65
C LEU A 146 -8.21 21.11 4.79
N GLU A 147 -7.00 20.81 4.35
CA GLU A 147 -5.90 21.78 4.17
C GLU A 147 -5.44 22.50 5.45
N GLY A 148 -4.61 21.81 6.24
CA GLY A 148 -3.66 22.48 7.14
C GLY A 148 -3.85 22.20 8.63
N THR A 149 -2.71 21.92 9.28
CA THR A 149 -2.45 22.13 10.72
C THR A 149 -3.24 21.34 11.76
N ALA A 150 -3.93 20.25 11.44
CA ALA A 150 -4.21 19.27 12.49
C ALA A 150 -2.85 18.67 12.89
N ASP A 151 -2.24 19.24 13.93
CA ASP A 151 -0.94 18.82 14.47
C ASP A 151 -0.99 17.32 14.76
N ASP A 152 0.11 16.64 14.49
CA ASP A 152 0.23 15.18 14.58
C ASP A 152 -0.33 14.68 15.91
N ASP A 153 -0.09 15.39 17.01
CA ASP A 153 -0.54 15.05 18.36
C ASP A 153 -2.07 15.10 18.59
N GLN A 154 -2.81 15.94 17.85
CA GLN A 154 -4.28 16.05 17.98
C GLN A 154 -5.01 14.88 17.31
N ILE A 155 -4.41 14.26 16.30
CA ILE A 155 -4.95 13.09 15.60
C ILE A 155 -4.35 11.78 16.17
N ASN A 156 -3.11 11.82 16.67
CA ASN A 156 -2.31 10.61 16.95
C ASN A 156 -2.47 9.96 18.31
N THR A 157 -3.30 10.46 19.23
CA THR A 157 -3.26 9.87 20.57
C THR A 157 -3.75 8.43 20.62
N ASN A 158 -4.53 7.94 19.64
CA ASN A 158 -5.01 6.54 19.62
C ASN A 158 -5.34 5.93 18.22
N VAL A 159 -5.01 6.57 17.09
CA VAL A 159 -5.37 6.04 15.75
C VAL A 159 -4.12 5.61 14.98
N PRO A 160 -4.11 4.41 14.34
CA PRO A 160 -2.88 3.87 13.77
C PRO A 160 -2.47 4.50 12.43
N TRP A 161 -3.38 5.24 11.77
CA TRP A 161 -3.10 5.95 10.53
C TRP A 161 -2.66 7.40 10.81
N LYS A 162 -1.51 7.80 10.28
CA LYS A 162 -0.91 9.13 10.49
C LYS A 162 -0.75 9.87 9.15
N LYS A 163 -0.74 11.22 9.15
CA LYS A 163 -0.39 11.99 7.94
C LYS A 163 1.08 11.80 7.59
N GLY A 164 1.40 12.00 6.32
CA GLY A 164 2.77 11.97 5.79
C GLY A 164 3.16 10.64 5.14
N ILE A 165 4.43 10.54 4.77
CA ILE A 165 4.98 9.45 3.96
C ILE A 165 4.90 8.06 4.62
N ASN A 166 4.66 8.00 5.94
CA ASN A 166 4.55 6.77 6.72
C ASN A 166 3.09 6.31 6.92
N GLY A 167 2.12 6.95 6.26
CA GLY A 167 0.70 6.63 6.42
C GLY A 167 -0.12 7.19 5.28
N ILE A 168 -0.74 8.36 5.47
CA ILE A 168 -1.60 9.03 4.47
C ILE A 168 -0.79 10.18 3.84
N PRO A 169 -0.29 10.03 2.61
CA PRO A 169 0.48 11.09 1.96
C PRO A 169 -0.38 12.32 1.63
N ALA A 170 0.26 13.46 1.40
CA ALA A 170 -0.42 14.68 0.98
C ALA A 170 -1.23 14.45 -0.31
N GLY A 171 -2.45 15.03 -0.37
CA GLY A 171 -3.34 14.89 -1.51
C GLY A 171 -4.08 13.55 -1.61
N TRP A 172 -3.88 12.63 -0.67
CA TRP A 172 -4.70 11.43 -0.52
C TRP A 172 -5.84 11.67 0.49
N THR A 173 -7.03 11.22 0.14
CA THR A 173 -8.19 11.17 1.03
C THR A 173 -8.32 9.77 1.63
N ILE A 174 -9.07 9.64 2.72
CA ILE A 174 -9.41 8.32 3.28
C ILE A 174 -10.91 8.04 3.19
N ALA A 175 -11.27 6.78 3.01
CA ALA A 175 -12.66 6.33 2.99
C ALA A 175 -12.80 4.97 3.69
N ALA A 176 -14.02 4.59 4.06
CA ALA A 176 -14.27 3.26 4.59
C ALA A 176 -14.22 2.24 3.45
N ALA A 177 -13.47 1.15 3.63
CA ALA A 177 -13.57 -0.01 2.78
C ALA A 177 -15.00 -0.59 2.85
N ALA A 178 -15.48 -1.16 1.74
CA ALA A 178 -16.77 -1.85 1.73
C ALA A 178 -16.79 -2.96 2.80
N ALA A 179 -17.95 -3.15 3.45
CA ALA A 179 -18.15 -4.27 4.35
C ALA A 179 -18.03 -5.59 3.57
N GLU A 180 -17.30 -6.55 4.14
CA GLU A 180 -17.25 -7.94 3.64
C GLU A 180 -18.57 -8.68 3.85
#